data_AF-A0A820NEP9-F1
#
_entry.id   AF-A0A820NEP9-F1
#
_cell.length_a   1.000
_cell.length_b   1.000
_cell.length_c   1.000
_cell.angle_alpha   90.00
_cell.angle_beta   90.00
_cell.angle_gamma   90.00
#
_symmetry.space_group_name_H-M   'P 1'
#
loop_
_entity.id
_entity.type
_entity.pdbx_description
1 polymer ?
#
loop_
_entity_poly.entity_id
_entity_poly.type
_entity_poly.pdbx_seq_one_letter_code
_entity_poly.pdbx_strand_id
1 'polypeptide(L)'
;MSIPERLKYLYILANNSSEKEHYIHMLSNHSKEQKTLQEKNPTKYGSFLTIEICNTNLKKITAAIILDQNRFLLSSEDGLHLFNTIDESFTKLYDKKVYQLSLISNNQLLVILSGKER
;
A
#
# COMPACT_ATOMS: atom_id res chain seq x y z
N MET A 1 -12.37 5.63 -13.88
CA MET A 1 -12.02 5.70 -12.44
C MET A 1 -10.51 5.84 -12.35
N SER A 2 -10.02 6.98 -11.87
CA SER A 2 -8.59 7.33 -11.84
C SER A 2 -7.88 6.62 -10.69
N ILE A 3 -6.76 5.99 -11.04
CA ILE A 3 -5.86 5.21 -10.19
C ILE A 3 -5.27 6.10 -9.08
N PRO A 4 -5.20 5.67 -7.81
CA PRO A 4 -4.43 6.40 -6.80
C PRO A 4 -2.95 6.35 -7.21
N GLU A 5 -2.35 7.51 -7.49
CA GLU A 5 -0.94 7.61 -7.84
C GLU A 5 -0.11 6.90 -6.76
N ARG A 6 0.72 5.94 -7.20
CA ARG A 6 1.77 5.31 -6.41
C ARG A 6 2.46 6.39 -5.57
N LEU A 7 2.68 6.15 -4.27
CA LEU A 7 3.59 6.99 -3.49
C LEU A 7 4.95 7.00 -4.20
N LYS A 8 5.24 8.11 -4.89
CA LYS A 8 6.50 8.34 -5.59
C LYS A 8 7.49 8.79 -4.52
N TYR A 9 8.42 7.91 -4.16
CA TYR A 9 9.54 8.26 -3.30
C TYR A 9 10.65 8.88 -4.15
N LEU A 10 11.08 10.10 -3.79
CA LEU A 10 12.22 10.78 -4.37
C LEU A 10 13.32 10.84 -3.32
N TYR A 11 14.45 10.18 -3.59
CA TYR A 11 15.65 10.31 -2.76
C TYR A 11 16.41 11.56 -3.19
N ILE A 12 16.54 12.53 -2.29
CA ILE A 12 17.36 13.72 -2.48
C ILE A 12 18.57 13.58 -1.57
N LEU A 13 19.76 13.50 -2.17
CA LEU A 13 21.02 13.50 -1.44
C LEU A 13 21.46 14.94 -1.22
N ALA A 14 21.52 15.39 0.04
CA ALA A 14 22.07 16.70 0.39
C ALA A 14 23.57 16.56 0.67
N ASN A 15 24.38 17.47 0.13
CA ASN A 15 25.84 17.46 0.30
C ASN A 15 26.27 18.05 1.65
N ASN A 16 25.40 18.83 2.31
CA ASN A 16 25.65 19.41 3.63
C ASN A 16 24.35 19.73 4.37
N SER A 17 24.47 20.08 5.66
CA SER A 17 23.32 20.37 6.54
C SER A 17 22.48 21.56 6.09
N SER A 18 23.09 22.60 5.51
CA SER A 18 22.36 23.77 5.03
C SER A 18 21.49 23.44 3.82
N GLU A 19 22.02 22.63 2.89
CA GLU A 19 21.29 22.14 1.74
C GLU A 19 20.14 21.21 2.15
N LYS A 20 20.36 20.35 3.16
CA LYS A 20 19.30 19.52 3.78
C LYS A 20 18.16 20.39 4.31
N GLU A 21 18.48 21.42 5.09
CA GLU A 21 17.51 22.34 5.70
C GLU A 21 16.69 23.06 4.61
N HIS A 22 17.36 23.52 3.55
CA HIS A 22 16.72 24.16 2.40
C HIS A 22 15.71 23.24 1.71
N TYR A 23 16.08 21.99 1.41
CA TYR A 23 15.17 21.03 0.80
C TYR A 23 13.97 20.71 1.68
N ILE A 24 14.17 20.55 3.00
CA ILE A 24 13.07 20.31 3.94
C ILE A 24 12.08 21.48 3.93
N HIS A 25 12.58 22.72 3.99
CA HIS A 25 11.72 23.91 3.96
C HIS A 25 10.96 24.05 2.65
N MET A 26 11.63 23.86 1.51
CA MET A 26 11.02 23.95 0.19
C MET A 26 9.92 22.90 0.03
N LEU A 27 10.19 21.63 0.37
CA LEU A 27 9.20 20.55 0.30
C LEU A 27 8.01 20.77 1.23
N SER A 28 8.26 21.28 2.44
CA SER A 28 7.21 21.59 3.40
C SER A 28 6.27 22.70 2.89
N ASN A 29 6.82 23.71 2.23
CA ASN A 29 6.03 24.79 1.63
C ASN A 29 5.22 24.28 0.44
N HIS A 30 5.84 23.48 -0.43
CA HIS A 30 5.16 22.87 -1.57
C HIS A 30 4.01 21.95 -1.14
N SER A 31 4.19 21.18 -0.05
CA SER A 31 3.14 20.33 0.51
C SER A 31 1.95 21.14 1.03
N LYS A 32 2.20 22.26 1.72
CA LYS A 32 1.13 23.16 2.19
C LYS A 32 0.36 23.80 1.04
N GLU A 33 1.06 24.23 -0.01
CA GLU A 33 0.43 24.80 -1.20
C GLU A 33 -0.41 23.76 -1.93
N GLN A 34 0.11 22.53 -2.09
CA GLN A 34 -0.66 21.43 -2.68
C GLN A 34 -1.91 21.13 -1.88
N LYS A 35 -1.82 21.04 -0.55
CA LYS A 35 -2.99 20.82 0.31
C LYS A 35 -4.03 21.93 0.14
N THR A 36 -3.58 23.19 0.11
CA THR A 36 -4.45 24.36 -0.12
C THR A 36 -5.11 24.30 -1.50
N LEU A 37 -4.39 23.87 -2.54
CA LEU A 37 -4.92 23.73 -3.89
C LEU A 37 -5.92 22.56 -4.01
N GLN A 38 -5.70 21.47 -3.26
CA GLN A 38 -6.62 20.33 -3.15
C GLN A 38 -7.93 20.72 -2.47
N GLU A 39 -7.85 21.45 -1.36
CA GLU A 39 -9.02 21.97 -0.63
C GLU A 39 -9.84 22.94 -1.49
N LYS A 40 -9.18 23.74 -2.34
CA LYS A 40 -9.85 24.66 -3.28
C LYS A 40 -10.43 23.97 -4.52
N ASN A 41 -9.98 22.76 -4.88
CA ASN A 41 -10.42 22.02 -6.07
C ASN A 41 -10.62 20.52 -5.77
N PRO A 42 -11.62 20.16 -4.95
CA PRO A 42 -11.80 18.80 -4.42
C PRO A 42 -12.09 17.75 -5.51
N THR A 43 -12.62 18.14 -6.67
CA THR A 43 -12.93 17.21 -7.77
C THR A 43 -11.71 16.74 -8.56
N LYS A 44 -10.52 17.31 -8.34
CA LYS A 44 -9.28 16.96 -9.07
C LYS A 44 -8.41 15.91 -8.37
N TYR A 45 -8.64 15.65 -7.08
CA TYR A 45 -7.83 14.74 -6.28
C TYR A 45 -8.75 13.66 -5.69
N GLY A 46 -8.54 12.41 -6.10
CA GLY A 46 -9.47 11.31 -5.87
C GLY A 46 -9.86 11.14 -4.40
N SER A 47 -11.17 10.95 -4.16
CA SER A 47 -11.72 10.53 -2.88
C SER A 47 -11.20 9.13 -2.53
N PHE A 48 -10.38 9.01 -1.50
CA PHE A 48 -9.98 7.71 -0.96
C PHE A 48 -11.11 7.16 -0.09
N LEU A 49 -11.54 5.93 -0.37
CA LEU A 49 -12.50 5.22 0.46
C LEU A 49 -11.71 4.35 1.44
N THR A 50 -11.80 4.65 2.73
CA THR A 50 -11.21 3.82 3.79
C THR A 50 -12.19 2.71 4.14
N ILE A 51 -11.75 1.45 4.05
CA ILE A 51 -12.53 0.28 4.46
C ILE A 51 -11.83 -0.33 5.68
N GLU A 52 -12.53 -0.39 6.81
CA GLU A 52 -12.08 -1.10 8.00
C GLU A 52 -12.63 -2.53 7.97
N ILE A 53 -11.75 -3.53 8.12
CA ILE A 53 -12.10 -4.95 8.10
C ILE A 53 -11.77 -5.54 9.46
N CYS A 54 -12.81 -5.79 10.26
CA CYS A 54 -12.69 -6.43 11.58
C CYS A 54 -13.13 -7.89 11.48
N ASN A 55 -12.20 -8.80 11.18
CA ASN A 55 -12.48 -10.24 11.14
C ASN A 55 -11.68 -10.99 12.21
N THR A 56 -12.37 -11.74 13.06
CA THR A 56 -11.79 -12.50 14.17
C THR A 56 -11.08 -13.79 13.73
N ASN A 57 -11.31 -14.26 12.51
CA ASN A 57 -10.68 -15.47 11.96
C ASN A 57 -9.32 -15.21 11.32
N LEU A 58 -8.96 -13.94 11.10
CA LEU A 58 -7.64 -13.57 10.60
C LEU A 58 -6.62 -13.70 11.73
N LYS A 59 -5.86 -14.80 11.70
CA LYS A 59 -4.60 -14.90 12.45
C LYS A 59 -3.70 -13.71 12.08
N LYS A 60 -2.75 -13.39 12.97
CA LYS A 60 -1.83 -12.26 12.83
C LYS A 60 -1.31 -12.12 11.39
N ILE A 61 -1.80 -11.10 10.69
CA ILE A 61 -1.40 -10.80 9.32
C ILE A 61 0.05 -10.32 9.35
N THR A 62 0.88 -10.91 8.50
CA THR A 62 2.31 -10.63 8.39
C THR A 62 2.66 -9.83 7.14
N ALA A 63 1.86 -9.95 6.07
CA ALA A 63 1.96 -9.13 4.88
C ALA A 63 0.59 -9.01 4.21
N ALA A 64 0.35 -7.92 3.50
CA ALA A 64 -0.88 -7.71 2.75
C ALA A 64 -0.59 -6.95 1.45
N ILE A 65 -1.37 -7.21 0.40
CA ILE A 65 -1.38 -6.40 -0.81
C ILE A 65 -2.79 -6.24 -1.35
N ILE A 66 -3.08 -5.05 -1.88
CA ILE A 66 -4.36 -4.75 -2.51
C ILE A 66 -4.26 -5.19 -3.97
N LEU A 67 -5.13 -6.12 -4.39
CA LEU A 67 -5.21 -6.54 -5.79
C LEU A 67 -6.10 -5.57 -6.57
N ASP A 68 -7.23 -5.21 -5.99
CA ASP A 68 -8.18 -4.21 -6.49
C ASP A 68 -9.08 -3.67 -5.36
N GLN A 69 -10.09 -2.88 -5.73
CA GLN A 69 -11.02 -2.23 -4.79
C GLN A 69 -11.76 -3.20 -3.85
N ASN A 70 -11.91 -4.47 -4.23
CA ASN A 70 -12.67 -5.46 -3.47
C ASN A 70 -11.83 -6.66 -3.01
N ARG A 71 -10.59 -6.80 -3.50
CA ARG A 71 -9.79 -8.00 -3.28
C ARG A 71 -8.43 -7.67 -2.70
N PHE A 72 -8.12 -8.36 -1.61
CA PHE A 72 -6.87 -8.21 -0.86
C PHE A 72 -6.21 -9.57 -0.74
N LEU A 73 -4.90 -9.60 -0.89
CA LEU A 73 -4.12 -10.79 -0.66
C LEU A 73 -3.42 -10.63 0.69
N LEU A 74 -3.65 -11.56 1.60
CA LEU A 74 -3.24 -11.47 2.99
C LEU A 74 -2.39 -12.69 3.33
N SER A 75 -1.19 -12.45 3.84
CA SER A 75 -0.34 -13.50 4.41
C SER A 75 -0.53 -13.56 5.92
N SER A 76 -0.79 -14.76 6.41
CA SER A 76 -0.81 -15.11 7.83
C SER A 76 0.17 -16.25 8.11
N GLU A 77 0.25 -16.67 9.36
CA GLU A 77 1.12 -17.77 9.76
C GLU A 77 0.76 -19.11 9.10
N ASP A 78 -0.51 -19.31 8.78
CA ASP A 78 -1.01 -20.56 8.18
C ASP A 78 -1.11 -20.54 6.66
N GLY A 79 -0.71 -19.43 6.00
CA GLY A 79 -0.68 -19.39 4.55
C GLY A 79 -0.98 -18.03 3.94
N LEU A 80 -1.23 -18.07 2.64
CA LEU A 80 -1.68 -16.96 1.84
C LEU A 80 -3.18 -17.08 1.58
N HIS A 81 -3.92 -16.00 1.79
CA HIS A 81 -5.36 -15.95 1.66
C HIS A 81 -5.75 -14.80 0.73
N LEU A 82 -6.79 -15.02 -0.07
CA LEU A 82 -7.50 -13.99 -0.80
C LEU A 82 -8.72 -13.59 0.03
N PHE A 83 -8.80 -12.32 0.39
CA PHE A 83 -9.96 -11.72 1.02
C PHE A 83 -10.77 -10.94 -0.01
N ASN A 84 -12.07 -11.19 -0.06
CA ASN A 84 -13.02 -10.42 -0.87
C ASN A 84 -13.93 -9.61 0.06
N THR A 85 -13.96 -8.29 -0.10
CA THR A 85 -14.78 -7.40 0.73
C THR A 85 -16.26 -7.44 0.40
N ILE A 86 -16.66 -7.90 -0.79
CA ILE A 86 -18.07 -7.93 -1.19
C ILE A 86 -18.85 -8.95 -0.36
N ASP A 87 -18.26 -10.12 -0.17
CA ASP A 87 -18.87 -11.27 0.49
C ASP A 87 -18.17 -11.64 1.81
N GLU A 88 -17.18 -10.83 2.22
CA GLU A 88 -16.34 -11.02 3.39
C GLU A 88 -15.67 -12.41 3.45
N SER A 89 -15.41 -13.02 2.29
CA SER A 89 -14.89 -14.38 2.20
C SER A 89 -13.37 -14.44 2.20
N PHE A 90 -12.82 -15.52 2.79
CA PHE A 90 -11.41 -15.86 2.76
C PHE A 90 -11.20 -17.15 1.98
N THR A 91 -10.43 -17.06 0.90
CA THR A 91 -10.01 -18.23 0.13
C THR A 91 -8.53 -18.47 0.35
N LYS A 92 -8.18 -19.63 0.91
CA LYS A 92 -6.77 -20.01 1.06
C LYS A 92 -6.17 -20.37 -0.30
N LEU A 93 -5.05 -19.75 -0.65
CA LEU A 93 -4.36 -19.93 -1.93
C LEU A 93 -3.06 -20.72 -1.78
N TYR A 94 -2.41 -20.63 -0.63
CA TYR A 94 -1.13 -21.30 -0.39
C TYR A 94 -0.96 -21.65 1.08
N ASP A 95 -0.39 -22.81 1.38
CA ASP A 95 -0.30 -23.35 2.75
C ASP A 95 0.95 -22.93 3.51
N LYS A 96 1.92 -22.28 2.86
CA LYS A 96 3.15 -21.86 3.55
C LYS A 96 3.11 -20.40 3.91
N LYS A 97 3.76 -20.08 5.02
CA LYS A 97 3.98 -18.71 5.47
C LYS A 97 4.70 -17.90 4.40
N VAL A 98 4.09 -16.79 4.02
CA VAL A 98 4.67 -15.82 3.09
C VAL A 98 5.22 -14.66 3.91
N TYR A 99 6.50 -14.34 3.73
CA TYR A 99 7.14 -13.23 4.44
C TYR A 99 6.93 -11.89 3.75
N GLN A 100 6.83 -11.90 2.41
CA GLN A 100 6.66 -10.67 1.65
C GLN A 100 5.84 -10.93 0.38
N LEU A 101 4.97 -9.97 0.08
CA LEU A 101 4.15 -9.92 -1.13
C LEU A 101 4.51 -8.65 -1.89
N SER A 102 4.68 -8.76 -3.20
CA SER A 102 4.88 -7.60 -4.06
C SER A 102 4.19 -7.81 -5.40
N LEU A 103 3.47 -6.78 -5.86
CA LEU A 103 2.97 -6.72 -7.22
C LEU A 103 3.95 -5.91 -8.06
N ILE A 104 4.46 -6.51 -9.13
CA ILE A 104 5.28 -5.82 -10.12
C ILE A 104 4.57 -5.81 -11.48
N SER A 105 5.06 -4.98 -12.40
CA SER A 105 4.54 -4.87 -13.76
C SER A 105 3.04 -4.51 -13.82
N ASN A 106 2.64 -3.40 -13.18
CA ASN A 106 1.25 -2.93 -13.21
C ASN A 106 0.23 -3.99 -12.77
N ASN A 107 0.52 -4.70 -11.68
CA ASN A 107 -0.31 -5.74 -11.08
C ASN A 107 -0.43 -7.03 -11.93
N GLN A 108 0.43 -7.21 -12.94
CA GLN A 108 0.42 -8.42 -13.77
C GLN A 108 1.26 -9.57 -13.19
N LEU A 109 2.18 -9.27 -12.28
CA LEU A 109 3.03 -10.30 -11.67
C LEU A 109 3.02 -10.17 -10.15
N LEU A 110 2.63 -11.25 -9.47
CA LEU A 110 2.73 -11.37 -8.02
C LEU A 110 4.03 -12.10 -7.67
N VAL A 111 4.91 -11.42 -6.95
CA VAL A 111 6.13 -12.00 -6.37
C VAL A 111 5.83 -12.34 -4.91
N ILE A 112 6.05 -13.60 -4.57
CA ILE A 112 5.83 -14.16 -3.24
C ILE A 112 7.17 -14.62 -2.69
N LEU A 113 7.65 -13.97 -1.63
CA LEU A 113 8.80 -14.46 -0.88
C LEU A 113 8.29 -15.37 0.23
N SER A 114 8.50 -16.68 0.08
CA SER A 114 8.22 -17.67 1.12
C SER A 114 9.51 -18.41 1.49
N GLY A 115 9.67 -18.74 2.76
CA GLY A 115 10.80 -19.53 3.23
C GLY A 115 10.67 -20.99 2.84
N LYS A 116 11.81 -21.66 2.64
CA LYS A 116 11.88 -23.09 2.96
C LYS A 116 11.90 -23.18 4.48
N GLU A 117 10.96 -23.92 5.06
CA GLU A 117 11.14 -24.42 6.43
C GLU A 117 12.51 -25.10 6.49
N ARG A 118 13.26 -24.78 7.54
CA ARG A 118 14.56 -25.37 7.84
C ARG A 118 14.36 -26.49 8.83
#